data_AF-A0A3R6EH06-F1
#
_entry.id   AF-A0A3R6EH06-F1
#
_cell.length_a   1.000
_cell.length_b   1.000
_cell.length_c   1.000
_cell.angle_alpha   90.00
_cell.angle_beta   90.00
_cell.angle_gamma   90.00
#
_symmetry.space_group_name_H-M   'P 1'
#
loop_
_entity.id
_entity.type
_entity.pdbx_description
1 polymer ?
#
loop_
_entity_poly.entity_id
_entity_poly.type
_entity_poly.pdbx_seq_one_letter_code
_entity_poly.pdbx_strand_id
1 'polypeptide(L)'
;MAEIVHTFLQEHLYRSALVIAICMGALIISMGVDLFFGIKKAKENGLATTSTGFKKTCDKARKYFSPFMVTVCIDLIACTVLPFPVFSMIWAGYCVFCEFVSVREKSWQKAEIRKQEKTVSILLENKEDLARAFAEIMKEQGKEEKK
;
A
#
# COMPACT_ATOMS: atom_id res chain seq x y z
N MET A 1 -20.16 29.86 26.75
CA MET A 1 -20.54 28.64 26.02
C MET A 1 -20.44 28.84 24.51
N ALA A 2 -21.21 29.76 23.91
CA ALA A 2 -21.18 30.01 22.46
C ALA A 2 -19.80 30.45 21.93
N GLU A 3 -19.09 31.34 22.62
CA GLU A 3 -17.74 31.78 22.21
C GLU A 3 -16.70 30.65 22.25
N ILE A 4 -16.69 29.86 23.34
CA ILE A 4 -15.79 28.70 23.48
C ILE A 4 -16.04 27.68 22.36
N VAL A 5 -17.31 27.43 22.04
CA VAL A 5 -17.71 26.53 20.95
C VAL A 5 -17.31 27.11 19.59
N HIS A 6 -17.47 28.42 19.37
CA HIS A 6 -17.02 29.09 18.14
C HIS A 6 -15.51 29.05 17.96
N THR A 7 -14.72 29.36 18.99
CA THR A 7 -13.25 29.27 18.93
C THR A 7 -12.80 27.84 18.67
N PHE A 8 -13.43 26.86 19.31
CA PHE A 8 -13.13 25.45 19.10
C PHE A 8 -13.47 24.98 17.66
N LEU A 9 -14.66 25.30 17.15
CA LEU A 9 -15.08 24.99 15.78
C LEU A 9 -14.24 25.70 14.72
N GLN A 10 -13.87 26.95 14.96
CA GLN A 10 -13.25 27.77 13.92
C GLN A 10 -11.73 27.65 13.91
N GLU A 11 -11.07 27.44 15.05
CA GLU A 11 -9.62 27.25 15.08
C GLU A 11 -9.20 25.79 14.98
N HIS A 12 -9.77 24.89 15.79
CA HIS A 12 -9.29 23.51 15.85
C HIS A 12 -9.83 22.65 14.70
N LEU A 13 -11.13 22.74 14.43
CA LEU A 13 -11.75 21.93 13.39
C LEU A 13 -11.36 22.42 11.99
N TYR A 14 -11.35 23.73 11.74
CA TYR A 14 -10.97 24.27 10.43
C TYR A 14 -9.49 24.00 10.10
N ARG A 15 -8.57 24.19 11.06
CA ARG A 15 -7.15 23.86 10.85
C ARG A 15 -6.96 22.36 10.60
N SER A 16 -7.64 21.51 11.38
CA SER A 16 -7.57 20.06 11.18
C SER A 16 -8.11 19.65 9.80
N ALA A 17 -9.26 20.20 9.39
CA ALA A 17 -9.84 19.95 8.08
C ALA A 17 -8.92 20.40 6.93
N LEU A 18 -8.27 21.56 7.06
CA LEU A 18 -7.32 22.08 6.07
C LEU A 18 -6.11 21.15 5.93
N VAL A 19 -5.53 20.71 7.05
CA VAL A 19 -4.39 19.78 7.03
C VAL A 19 -4.78 18.41 6.45
N ILE A 20 -5.97 17.90 6.79
CA ILE A 20 -6.50 16.66 6.20
C ILE A 20 -6.68 16.80 4.69
N ALA A 21 -7.18 17.95 4.21
CA ALA A 21 -7.32 18.21 2.77
C ALA A 21 -5.96 18.23 2.05
N ILE A 22 -4.93 18.84 2.66
CA ILE A 22 -3.56 18.81 2.13
C ILE A 22 -3.02 17.38 2.09
N CYS A 23 -3.22 16.60 3.17
CA CYS A 23 -2.78 15.20 3.24
C CYS A 23 -3.46 14.34 2.15
N MET A 24 -4.76 14.53 1.95
CA MET A 24 -5.52 13.85 0.90
C MET A 24 -5.02 14.25 -0.50
N GLY A 25 -4.74 15.54 -0.71
CA GLY A 25 -4.15 16.05 -1.95
C GLY A 25 -2.78 15.41 -2.23
N ALA A 26 -1.89 15.34 -1.23
CA ALA A 26 -0.58 14.72 -1.36
C ALA A 26 -0.68 13.22 -1.70
N LEU A 27 -1.64 12.50 -1.09
CA LEU A 27 -1.95 11.11 -1.41
C LEU A 27 -2.34 10.94 -2.88
N ILE A 28 -3.31 11.73 -3.36
CA ILE A 28 -3.77 11.69 -4.77
C ILE A 28 -2.61 12.00 -5.72
N ILE A 29 -1.82 13.04 -5.44
CA ILE A 29 -0.68 13.42 -6.27
C ILE A 29 0.35 12.28 -6.32
N SER A 30 0.68 11.66 -5.18
CA SER A 30 1.66 10.56 -5.15
C SER A 30 1.20 9.35 -5.99
N MET A 31 -0.08 8.98 -5.92
CA MET A 31 -0.65 7.90 -6.72
C MET A 31 -0.73 8.27 -8.21
N GLY A 32 -1.01 9.54 -8.52
CA GLY A 32 -1.01 10.05 -9.89
C GLY A 32 0.39 9.99 -10.52
N VAL A 33 1.43 10.30 -9.74
CA VAL A 33 2.82 10.17 -10.16
C VAL A 33 3.19 8.69 -10.39
N ASP A 34 2.86 7.77 -9.47
CA ASP A 34 3.11 6.33 -9.65
C ASP A 34 2.40 5.78 -10.90
N LEU A 35 1.15 6.22 -11.17
CA LEU A 35 0.42 5.86 -12.38
C LEU A 35 1.11 6.38 -13.65
N PHE A 36 1.52 7.65 -13.68
CA PHE A 36 2.17 8.26 -14.84
C PHE A 36 3.50 7.56 -15.18
N PHE A 37 4.35 7.34 -14.18
CA PHE A 37 5.60 6.60 -14.35
C PHE A 37 5.36 5.13 -14.73
N GLY A 38 4.32 4.50 -14.16
CA GLY A 38 3.89 3.15 -14.53
C GLY A 38 3.49 3.04 -16.01
N ILE A 39 2.71 4.00 -16.53
CA ILE A 39 2.29 4.04 -17.94
C ILE A 39 3.49 4.28 -18.86
N LYS A 40 4.36 5.25 -18.52
CA LYS A 40 5.56 5.55 -19.31
C LYS A 40 6.47 4.32 -19.42
N LYS A 41 6.72 3.65 -18.30
CA LYS A 41 7.56 2.43 -18.22
C LYS A 41 6.92 1.23 -18.93
N ALA A 42 5.60 1.10 -18.92
CA ALA A 42 4.90 0.06 -19.67
C ALA A 42 5.05 0.26 -21.19
N LYS A 43 4.93 1.52 -21.65
CA LYS A 43 5.09 1.91 -23.05
C LYS A 43 6.53 1.68 -23.55
N GLU A 44 7.54 2.03 -22.74
CA GLU A 44 8.95 1.79 -23.06
C GLU A 44 9.31 0.31 -23.18
N ASN A 45 8.68 -0.56 -22.38
CA ASN A 45 8.93 -2.01 -22.41
C ASN A 45 8.08 -2.77 -23.45
N GLY A 46 7.30 -2.06 -24.28
CA GLY A 46 6.44 -2.69 -25.30
C GLY A 46 5.31 -3.57 -24.73
N LEU A 47 5.01 -3.46 -23.44
CA LEU A 47 3.93 -4.20 -22.79
C LEU A 47 2.61 -3.46 -23.03
N ALA A 48 1.55 -4.20 -23.39
CA ALA A 48 0.24 -3.60 -23.58
C ALA A 48 -0.22 -2.92 -22.28
N THR A 49 -0.48 -1.61 -22.35
CA THR A 49 -1.17 -0.80 -21.33
C THR A 49 -2.60 -1.31 -21.20
N THR A 50 -2.76 -2.44 -20.52
CA THR A 50 -4.02 -3.16 -20.39
C THR A 50 -4.79 -2.69 -19.18
N SER A 51 -6.12 -2.89 -19.19
CA SER A 51 -7.05 -2.54 -18.12
C SER A 51 -6.66 -3.10 -16.73
N THR A 52 -5.85 -4.15 -16.69
CA THR A 52 -5.28 -4.72 -15.46
C THR A 52 -4.29 -3.79 -14.76
N GLY A 53 -3.57 -2.92 -15.48
CA GLY A 53 -2.70 -1.90 -14.88
C GLY A 53 -3.50 -0.86 -14.10
N PHE A 54 -4.58 -0.34 -14.69
CA PHE A 54 -5.48 0.61 -14.04
C PHE A 54 -6.24 -0.01 -12.87
N LYS A 55 -6.70 -1.26 -12.98
CA LYS A 55 -7.35 -1.97 -11.86
C LYS A 55 -6.45 -2.02 -10.61
N LYS A 56 -5.16 -2.28 -10.79
CA LYS A 56 -4.20 -2.27 -9.68
C LYS A 56 -4.07 -0.89 -9.02
N THR A 57 -4.11 0.18 -9.79
CA THR A 57 -4.09 1.54 -9.23
C THR A 57 -5.35 1.80 -8.41
N CYS A 58 -6.52 1.34 -8.86
CA CYS A 58 -7.76 1.42 -8.09
C CYS A 58 -7.70 0.59 -6.79
N ASP A 59 -7.10 -0.62 -6.84
CA ASP A 59 -6.89 -1.45 -5.65
C ASP A 59 -5.94 -0.77 -4.66
N LYS A 60 -4.87 -0.12 -5.17
CA LYS A 60 -3.95 0.69 -4.38
C LYS A 60 -4.66 1.86 -3.71
N ALA A 61 -5.46 2.60 -4.49
CA ALA A 61 -6.26 3.71 -3.99
C ALA A 61 -7.20 3.26 -2.88
N ARG A 62 -7.90 2.13 -3.05
CA ARG A 62 -8.74 1.54 -2.01
C ARG A 62 -7.94 1.17 -0.75
N LYS A 63 -6.76 0.57 -0.92
CA LYS A 63 -5.90 0.14 0.19
C LYS A 63 -5.33 1.30 1.00
N TYR A 64 -5.09 2.46 0.39
CA TYR A 64 -4.64 3.66 1.11
C TYR A 64 -5.79 4.51 1.64
N PHE A 65 -6.89 4.60 0.90
CA PHE A 65 -8.05 5.40 1.29
C PHE A 65 -8.81 4.81 2.47
N SER A 66 -8.97 3.49 2.53
CA SER A 66 -9.68 2.82 3.63
C SER A 66 -9.07 3.12 5.01
N PRO A 67 -7.76 2.92 5.26
CA PRO A 67 -7.14 3.30 6.52
C PRO A 67 -7.03 4.82 6.72
N PHE A 68 -6.85 5.61 5.65
CA PHE A 68 -6.84 7.08 5.75
C PHE A 68 -8.18 7.63 6.28
N MET A 69 -9.31 7.09 5.83
CA MET A 69 -10.63 7.47 6.35
C MET A 69 -10.77 7.15 7.84
N VAL A 70 -10.22 6.02 8.30
CA VAL A 70 -10.21 5.67 9.73
C VAL A 70 -9.35 6.65 10.52
N THR A 71 -8.17 7.02 10.04
CA THR A 71 -7.30 8.00 10.71
C THR A 71 -7.95 9.39 10.77
N VAL A 72 -8.67 9.80 9.74
CA VAL A 72 -9.44 11.05 9.73
C VAL A 72 -10.51 11.05 10.82
N CYS A 73 -11.26 9.95 10.98
CA CYS A 73 -12.25 9.84 12.05
C CYS A 73 -11.60 9.94 13.44
N ILE A 74 -10.45 9.30 13.63
CA ILE A 74 -9.69 9.39 14.89
C ILE A 74 -9.22 10.82 15.13
N ASP A 75 -8.69 11.51 14.12
CA ASP A 75 -8.24 12.91 14.24
C ASP A 75 -9.39 13.87 14.54
N LEU A 76 -10.58 13.64 13.98
CA LEU A 76 -11.77 14.44 14.27
C LEU A 76 -12.24 14.27 15.72
N ILE A 77 -12.10 13.09 16.32
CA ILE A 77 -12.39 12.88 17.75
C ILE A 77 -11.26 13.51 18.60
N ALA A 78 -10.01 13.28 18.17
CA ALA A 78 -8.82 13.76 18.85
C ALA A 78 -8.65 15.29 18.77
N CYS A 79 -9.35 16.01 17.88
CA CYS A 79 -9.30 17.48 17.79
C CYS A 79 -9.74 18.19 19.09
N THR A 80 -10.43 17.45 19.98
CA THR A 80 -10.79 17.90 21.33
C THR A 80 -9.60 18.01 22.28
N VAL A 81 -8.53 17.27 22.02
CA VAL A 81 -7.34 17.17 22.86
C VAL A 81 -6.08 17.65 22.14
N LEU A 82 -5.97 17.35 20.84
CA LEU A 82 -4.84 17.68 19.98
C LEU A 82 -5.21 18.79 19.00
N PRO A 83 -4.38 19.85 18.87
CA PRO A 83 -4.65 20.94 17.94
C PRO A 83 -4.37 20.59 16.46
N PHE A 84 -3.79 19.42 16.18
CA PHE A 84 -3.41 18.98 14.83
C PHE A 84 -3.80 17.53 14.56
N PRO A 85 -4.16 17.17 13.31
CA PRO A 85 -4.54 15.82 12.91
C PRO A 85 -3.28 14.96 12.65
N VAL A 86 -2.63 14.55 13.74
CA VAL A 86 -1.33 13.86 13.71
C VAL A 86 -1.45 12.49 13.03
N PHE A 87 -2.55 11.77 13.19
CA PHE A 87 -2.68 10.41 12.65
C PHE A 87 -2.77 10.41 11.12
N SER A 88 -3.55 11.33 10.55
CA SER A 88 -3.68 11.52 9.10
C SER A 88 -2.37 11.98 8.47
N MET A 89 -1.60 12.83 9.17
CA MET A 89 -0.29 13.27 8.72
C MET A 89 0.71 12.12 8.65
N ILE A 90 0.79 11.30 9.70
CA ILE A 90 1.70 10.14 9.74
C ILE A 90 1.31 9.14 8.63
N TRP A 91 0.02 8.85 8.49
CA TRP A 91 -0.45 7.92 7.46
C TRP A 91 -0.18 8.43 6.05
N ALA A 92 -0.51 9.69 5.76
CA ALA A 92 -0.24 10.29 4.47
C ALA A 92 1.27 10.32 4.15
N GLY A 93 2.11 10.66 5.13
CA GLY A 93 3.56 10.61 4.99
C GLY A 93 4.08 9.21 4.67
N TYR A 94 3.58 8.19 5.37
CA TYR A 94 3.91 6.79 5.09
C TYR A 94 3.50 6.39 3.66
N CYS A 95 2.28 6.73 3.24
CA CYS A 95 1.81 6.42 1.88
C CYS A 95 2.65 7.10 0.81
N VAL A 96 2.95 8.39 0.95
CA VAL A 96 3.80 9.13 0.00
C VAL A 96 5.19 8.50 -0.07
N PHE A 97 5.76 8.10 1.07
CA PHE A 97 7.05 7.43 1.11
C PHE A 97 7.01 6.06 0.40
N CYS A 98 5.99 5.23 0.66
CA CYS A 98 5.81 3.95 -0.02
C CYS A 98 5.70 4.11 -1.54
N GLU A 99 4.92 5.10 -2.01
CA GLU A 99 4.79 5.40 -3.44
C GLU A 99 6.10 5.89 -4.04
N PHE A 100 6.81 6.78 -3.35
CA PHE A 100 8.11 7.26 -3.80
C PHE A 100 9.13 6.14 -3.96
N VAL A 101 9.18 5.20 -3.01
CA VAL A 101 10.01 3.99 -3.10
C VAL A 101 9.55 3.09 -4.26
N SER A 102 8.23 2.90 -4.45
CA SER A 102 7.65 2.13 -5.58
C SER A 102 8.04 2.68 -6.95
N VAL A 103 8.09 4.01 -7.12
CA VAL A 103 8.50 4.67 -8.38
C VAL A 103 9.98 4.42 -8.66
N ARG A 104 10.82 4.46 -7.61
CA ARG A 104 12.27 4.23 -7.73
C ARG A 104 12.63 2.78 -7.99
N GLU A 105 11.74 1.85 -7.67
CA GLU A 105 11.96 0.42 -7.89
C GLU A 105 12.03 0.08 -9.40
N LYS A 106 13.07 -0.66 -9.81
CA LYS A 106 13.28 -1.01 -11.22
C LYS A 106 12.21 -2.03 -11.68
N SER A 107 11.79 -1.93 -12.94
CA SER A 107 10.76 -2.83 -13.53
C SER A 107 11.14 -4.31 -13.48
N TRP A 108 12.44 -4.60 -13.52
CA TRP A 108 12.99 -5.95 -13.40
C TRP A 108 12.67 -6.60 -12.04
N GLN A 109 12.83 -5.89 -10.91
CA GLN A 109 12.49 -6.43 -9.59
C GLN A 109 10.99 -6.73 -9.46
N LYS A 110 10.12 -5.87 -10.01
CA LYS A 110 8.66 -6.12 -10.04
C LYS A 110 8.29 -7.34 -10.89
N ALA A 111 9.02 -7.63 -11.97
CA ALA A 111 8.78 -8.82 -12.79
C ALA A 111 9.21 -10.11 -12.06
N GLU A 112 10.31 -10.05 -11.32
CA GLU A 112 10.86 -11.18 -10.57
C GLU A 112 9.98 -11.55 -9.37
N ILE A 113 9.52 -10.56 -8.58
CA ILE A 113 8.54 -10.77 -7.51
C ILE A 113 7.27 -11.42 -8.06
N ARG A 114 6.80 -10.99 -9.24
CA ARG A 114 5.58 -11.54 -9.84
C ARG A 114 5.77 -12.96 -10.38
N LYS A 115 6.98 -13.31 -10.79
CA LYS A 115 7.35 -14.68 -11.16
C LYS A 115 7.38 -15.56 -9.90
N GLN A 116 7.95 -15.05 -8.81
CA GLN A 116 7.95 -15.72 -7.50
C GLN A 116 6.53 -15.91 -6.94
N GLU A 117 5.66 -14.90 -6.97
CA GLU A 117 4.26 -15.01 -6.51
C GLU A 117 3.50 -16.11 -7.27
N LYS A 118 3.67 -16.18 -8.60
CA LYS A 118 3.04 -17.23 -9.41
C LYS A 118 3.65 -18.62 -9.14
N THR A 119 4.96 -18.70 -8.94
CA THR A 119 5.61 -19.96 -8.58
C THR A 119 5.15 -20.44 -7.20
N VAL A 120 5.02 -19.54 -6.23
CA VAL A 120 4.52 -19.85 -4.89
C VAL A 120 3.04 -20.23 -4.92
N SER A 121 2.20 -19.58 -5.74
CA SER A 121 0.79 -19.96 -5.87
C SER A 121 0.63 -21.34 -6.50
N ILE A 122 1.40 -21.67 -7.54
CA ILE A 122 1.39 -23.00 -8.16
C ILE A 122 1.91 -24.08 -7.18
N LEU A 123 2.95 -23.77 -6.40
CA LEU A 123 3.46 -24.65 -5.35
C LEU A 123 2.45 -24.84 -4.19
N LEU A 124 1.66 -23.82 -3.87
CA LEU A 124 0.60 -23.88 -2.86
C LEU A 124 -0.64 -24.63 -3.35
N GLU A 125 -0.99 -24.51 -4.63
CA GLU A 125 -2.07 -25.29 -5.24
C GLU A 125 -1.70 -26.78 -5.29
N ASN A 126 -0.43 -27.09 -5.52
CA ASN A 126 0.13 -28.45 -5.45
C ASN A 126 0.70 -28.80 -4.06
N LYS A 127 0.00 -28.40 -2.99
CA LYS A 127 0.39 -28.71 -1.59
C LYS A 127 0.63 -30.21 -1.37
N GLU A 128 -0.11 -31.06 -2.08
CA GLU A 128 0.04 -32.53 -2.00
C GLU A 128 1.34 -33.02 -2.64
N ASP A 129 1.75 -32.47 -3.78
CA ASP A 129 3.01 -32.84 -4.45
C ASP A 129 4.22 -32.29 -3.70
N LEU A 130 4.12 -31.07 -3.13
CA LEU A 130 5.16 -30.51 -2.28
C LEU A 130 5.36 -31.37 -1.02
N ALA A 131 4.27 -31.81 -0.38
CA ALA A 131 4.33 -32.68 0.79
C ALA A 131 4.95 -34.04 0.47
N ARG A 132 4.63 -34.61 -0.71
CA ARG A 132 5.24 -35.87 -1.18
C ARG A 132 6.72 -35.71 -1.48
N ALA A 133 7.12 -34.65 -2.19
CA ALA A 133 8.53 -34.38 -2.49
C ALA A 133 9.36 -34.14 -1.22
N PHE A 134 8.82 -33.39 -0.24
CA PHE A 134 9.47 -33.20 1.06
C PHE A 134 9.59 -34.52 1.85
N ALA A 135 8.54 -35.35 1.83
CA ALA A 135 8.56 -36.66 2.49
C ALA A 135 9.57 -37.62 1.84
N GLU A 136 9.74 -37.55 0.52
CA GLU A 136 10.69 -38.36 -0.23
C GLU A 136 12.14 -37.94 0.07
N ILE A 137 12.42 -36.63 0.08
CA ILE A 137 13.73 -36.08 0.47
C ILE A 137 14.08 -36.46 1.92
N MET A 138 13.14 -36.33 2.87
CA MET A 138 13.37 -36.74 4.27
C MET A 138 13.63 -38.25 4.39
N LYS A 139 13.00 -39.08 3.55
CA LYS A 139 13.17 -40.53 3.53
C LYS A 139 14.49 -40.96 2.89
N GLU A 140 15.01 -40.18 1.94
CA GLU A 140 16.33 -40.38 1.34
C GLU A 140 17.46 -39.94 2.30
N GLN A 141 17.32 -38.79 2.98
CA GLN A 141 18.30 -38.35 3.98
C GLN A 141 18.43 -39.34 5.15
N GLY A 142 17.32 -39.90 5.63
CA GLY A 142 17.35 -40.94 6.68
C GLY A 142 17.90 -42.31 6.22
N LYS A 143 18.09 -42.52 4.91
CA LYS A 143 18.71 -43.72 4.35
C LYS A 143 20.22 -43.56 4.14
N GLU A 144 20.69 -42.35 3.87
CA GLU A 144 22.13 -42.07 3.75
C GLU A 144 22.85 -42.09 5.10
N GLU A 145 22.19 -41.72 6.21
CA GLU A 145 22.77 -41.82 7.57
C GLU A 145 22.89 -43.25 8.13
N LYS A 146 22.40 -44.28 7.41
CA LYS A 146 22.43 -45.69 7.84
C LYS A 146 23.39 -46.58 7.03
N LYS A 147 24.27 -46.01 6.20
CA LYS A 147 25.37 -46.72 5.54
C LYS A 147 26.71 -46.33 6.14
#